data_AF-A0A6V8L795-F1
#
_entry.id   AF-A0A6V8L795-F1
#
_cell.length_a   1.000
_cell.length_b   1.000
_cell.length_c   1.000
_cell.angle_alpha   90.00
_cell.angle_beta   90.00
_cell.angle_gamma   90.00
#
_symmetry.space_group_name_H-M   'P 1'
#
loop_
_entity.id
_entity.type
_entity.pdbx_description
1 polymer ?
#
loop_
_entity_poly.entity_id
_entity_poly.type
_entity_poly.pdbx_seq_one_letter_code
_entity_poly.pdbx_strand_id
1 'polypeptide(L)'
;MHELYCWSATGRDPVTFPYTDVLRDFHLAGKQFVATDVLTVLHNIRTSLPSDVETSAELRRLRRFLDIALDKFDHRYDYRTYIAVDLLPLPALDQPGPDAAIALRDRDRVVSRLLGDALRFELAAADKTTDMLPRMRPDPQLVTTRTQAGIRALAPILSRLGRTGPLRGHSPASAVRLIWSAIDADLQAGERLDLALTMLPVDLLHDEYLFIRVLQAWEATFALLALDLSAAVTALRIGNAEQAAQRLDAASTVLRESLALNSLIKTMQPSAFHSFRTYTEGASAIQSPRYKLVESLCRRPDEARLDSVAYRSVPDVRKRVLAGHATLDEAYHHYGSALADDANRRITRAMAGFAAASLQWRRAHHRLAVRYLGDQRGTGDTAGPEYLRAVSGIPVFHHLPAPARALRDGRTRRPARSHRPGAAWPPTEKRRDRPANAHA
;
A
#
# COMPACT_ATOMS: atom_id res chain seq x y z
N MET A 1 33.58 -6.68 5.74
CA MET A 1 34.80 -5.85 5.57
C MET A 1 35.91 -6.37 4.64
N HIS A 2 36.56 -7.53 4.87
CA HIS A 2 37.70 -7.97 4.04
C HIS A 2 37.39 -8.02 2.52
N GLU A 3 36.27 -8.66 2.15
CA GLU A 3 35.82 -8.74 0.75
C GLU A 3 35.55 -7.37 0.11
N LEU A 4 35.01 -6.41 0.88
CA LEU A 4 34.74 -5.06 0.39
C LEU A 4 36.04 -4.30 0.10
N TYR A 5 37.05 -4.44 0.97
CA TYR A 5 38.37 -3.86 0.76
C TYR A 5 39.08 -4.50 -0.44
N CYS A 6 39.02 -5.83 -0.56
CA CYS A 6 39.57 -6.56 -1.69
C CYS A 6 38.93 -6.10 -3.01
N TRP A 7 37.58 -6.05 -3.07
CA TRP A 7 36.86 -5.59 -4.25
C TRP A 7 37.21 -4.15 -4.63
N SER A 8 37.35 -3.26 -3.64
CA SER A 8 37.74 -1.87 -3.86
C SER A 8 39.14 -1.74 -4.47
N ALA A 9 40.00 -2.75 -4.33
CA ALA A 9 41.37 -2.76 -4.83
C ALA A 9 41.53 -3.46 -6.20
N THR A 10 40.63 -4.38 -6.60
CA THR A 10 40.85 -5.33 -7.72
C THR A 10 40.11 -5.03 -9.02
N GLY A 11 39.63 -3.79 -9.22
CA GLY A 11 39.12 -3.35 -10.54
C GLY A 11 37.61 -3.07 -10.63
N ARG A 12 36.89 -3.09 -9.50
CA ARG A 12 35.54 -2.49 -9.34
C ARG A 12 34.46 -2.97 -10.33
N ASP A 13 34.47 -4.25 -10.71
CA ASP A 13 33.37 -4.82 -11.51
C ASP A 13 32.06 -4.84 -10.67
N PRO A 14 30.99 -4.13 -11.07
CA PRO A 14 29.72 -4.10 -10.35
C PRO A 14 29.06 -5.47 -10.16
N VAL A 15 29.38 -6.44 -11.04
CA VAL A 15 28.85 -7.81 -10.97
C VAL A 15 29.37 -8.53 -9.72
N THR A 16 30.62 -8.28 -9.34
CA THR A 16 31.31 -8.98 -8.24
C THR A 16 31.25 -8.23 -6.91
N PHE A 17 30.49 -7.13 -6.84
CA PHE A 17 30.36 -6.35 -5.62
C PHE A 17 29.84 -7.24 -4.46
N PRO A 18 30.48 -7.21 -3.26
CA PRO A 18 30.18 -8.14 -2.17
C PRO A 18 28.93 -7.73 -1.39
N TYR A 19 27.77 -7.74 -2.06
CA TYR A 19 26.48 -7.35 -1.47
C TYR A 19 26.17 -8.10 -0.18
N THR A 20 26.42 -9.41 -0.13
CA THR A 20 26.13 -10.25 1.03
C THR A 20 26.88 -9.78 2.29
N ASP A 21 28.16 -9.44 2.16
CA ASP A 21 28.97 -8.98 3.29
C ASP A 21 28.57 -7.57 3.73
N VAL A 22 28.29 -6.68 2.79
CA VAL A 22 27.78 -5.34 3.11
C VAL A 22 26.42 -5.43 3.80
N LEU A 23 25.49 -6.24 3.28
CA LEU A 23 24.19 -6.45 3.92
C LEU A 23 24.35 -7.03 5.33
N ARG A 24 25.27 -7.98 5.53
CA ARG A 24 25.57 -8.53 6.85
C ARG A 24 26.00 -7.42 7.82
N ASP A 25 26.91 -6.54 7.41
CA ASP A 25 27.38 -5.43 8.24
C ASP A 25 26.21 -4.49 8.62
N PHE A 26 25.29 -4.21 7.69
CA PHE A 26 24.07 -3.42 7.97
C PHE A 26 23.07 -4.16 8.85
N HIS A 27 22.88 -5.47 8.68
CA HIS A 27 21.92 -6.27 9.46
C HIS A 27 22.42 -6.57 10.88
N LEU A 28 23.74 -6.56 11.10
CA LEU A 28 24.35 -6.70 12.42
C LEU A 28 24.33 -5.40 13.23
N ALA A 29 24.46 -4.25 12.57
CA ALA A 29 24.50 -2.95 13.25
C ALA A 29 23.14 -2.24 13.30
N GLY A 30 22.32 -2.39 12.26
CA GLY A 30 21.24 -1.45 11.93
C GLY A 30 21.80 -0.25 11.18
N LYS A 31 21.10 0.22 10.13
CA LYS A 31 21.58 1.27 9.22
C LYS A 31 22.02 2.55 9.93
N GLN A 32 21.39 2.89 11.05
CA GLN A 32 21.74 4.06 11.85
C GLN A 32 23.13 3.94 12.52
N PHE A 33 23.62 2.71 12.74
CA PHE A 33 24.80 2.43 13.58
C PHE A 33 25.93 1.73 12.82
N VAL A 34 25.85 1.65 11.50
CA VAL A 34 26.95 1.14 10.69
C VAL A 34 28.19 2.00 10.90
N ALA A 35 29.33 1.35 11.10
CA ALA A 35 30.58 2.02 11.43
C ALA A 35 31.03 2.98 10.32
N THR A 36 31.59 4.13 10.71
CA THR A 36 31.96 5.21 9.79
C THR A 36 33.03 4.80 8.77
N ASP A 37 33.91 3.86 9.12
CA ASP A 37 34.90 3.30 8.20
C ASP A 37 34.25 2.53 7.05
N VAL A 38 33.26 1.67 7.34
CA VAL A 38 32.44 0.98 6.34
C VAL A 38 31.77 2.00 5.41
N LEU A 39 31.12 3.01 5.99
CA LEU A 39 30.41 4.05 5.23
C LEU A 39 31.36 4.86 4.35
N THR A 40 32.56 5.17 4.84
CA THR A 40 33.59 5.89 4.08
C THR A 40 34.07 5.08 2.87
N VAL A 41 34.28 3.77 3.04
CA VAL A 41 34.64 2.87 1.92
C VAL A 41 33.54 2.83 0.88
N LEU A 42 32.28 2.64 1.30
CA LEU A 42 31.13 2.64 0.38
C LEU A 42 30.96 3.98 -0.34
N HIS A 43 31.18 5.10 0.35
CA HIS A 43 31.16 6.43 -0.24
C HIS A 43 32.24 6.57 -1.32
N ASN A 44 33.48 6.18 -1.04
CA ASN A 44 34.59 6.21 -1.99
C ASN A 44 34.33 5.32 -3.21
N ILE A 45 33.71 4.16 -3.00
CA ILE A 45 33.27 3.30 -4.10
C ILE A 45 32.26 4.06 -4.96
N ARG A 46 31.20 4.61 -4.36
CA ARG A 46 30.12 5.30 -5.08
C ARG A 46 30.65 6.49 -5.90
N THR A 47 31.53 7.32 -5.33
CA THR A 47 32.10 8.50 -6.02
C THR A 47 33.00 8.11 -7.18
N SER A 48 33.56 6.90 -7.14
CA SER A 48 34.43 6.38 -8.18
C SER A 48 33.72 5.63 -9.31
N LEU A 49 32.41 5.38 -9.19
CA LEU A 49 31.63 4.72 -10.22
C LEU A 49 31.47 5.63 -11.45
N PRO A 50 31.55 5.09 -12.68
CA PRO A 50 31.39 5.87 -13.92
C PRO A 50 30.08 6.66 -13.97
N SER A 51 30.13 7.89 -14.50
CA SER A 51 28.98 8.80 -14.64
C SER A 51 28.13 8.57 -15.89
N ASP A 52 28.70 8.00 -16.96
CA ASP A 52 28.07 7.94 -18.29
C ASP A 52 27.18 6.71 -18.54
N VAL A 53 26.28 6.88 -19.51
CA VAL A 53 24.86 6.44 -19.52
C VAL A 53 24.59 5.07 -20.16
N GLU A 54 25.57 4.38 -20.75
CA GLU A 54 25.40 3.00 -21.23
C GLU A 54 25.56 1.96 -20.09
N THR A 55 24.86 2.21 -18.98
CA THR A 55 25.00 1.43 -17.75
C THR A 55 24.49 0.00 -17.93
N SER A 56 25.28 -0.98 -17.48
CA SER A 56 24.76 -2.33 -17.26
C SER A 56 23.67 -2.31 -16.17
N ALA A 57 22.79 -3.31 -16.13
CA ALA A 57 21.76 -3.40 -15.11
C ALA A 57 22.38 -3.47 -13.70
N GLU A 58 23.55 -4.09 -13.61
CA GLU A 58 24.35 -4.30 -12.41
C GLU A 58 24.94 -2.99 -11.89
N LEU A 59 25.46 -2.14 -12.77
CA LEU A 59 25.96 -0.82 -12.36
C LEU A 59 24.82 0.08 -11.84
N ARG A 60 23.65 0.05 -12.49
CA ARG A 60 22.46 0.78 -11.99
C ARG A 60 22.01 0.27 -10.62
N ARG A 61 21.97 -1.04 -10.44
CA ARG A 61 21.65 -1.66 -9.14
C ARG A 61 22.64 -1.23 -8.07
N LEU A 62 23.94 -1.30 -8.35
CA LEU A 62 24.97 -0.92 -7.40
C LEU A 62 24.85 0.55 -6.99
N ARG A 63 24.68 1.45 -7.97
CA ARG A 63 24.53 2.89 -7.68
C ARG A 63 23.30 3.17 -6.81
N ARG A 64 22.14 2.58 -7.16
CA ARG A 64 20.91 2.71 -6.36
C ARG A 64 21.07 2.14 -4.96
N PHE A 65 21.70 0.98 -4.84
CA PHE A 65 21.99 0.38 -3.53
C PHE A 65 22.87 1.28 -2.68
N LEU A 66 23.96 1.82 -3.24
CA LEU A 66 24.86 2.72 -2.51
C LEU A 66 24.17 4.03 -2.12
N ASP A 67 23.34 4.61 -3.00
CA ASP A 67 22.53 5.80 -2.67
C ASP A 67 21.57 5.52 -1.51
N ILE A 68 20.98 4.34 -1.46
CA ILE A 68 20.13 3.91 -0.35
C ILE A 68 20.96 3.67 0.90
N ALA A 69 22.07 2.93 0.81
CA ALA A 69 22.88 2.55 1.97
C ALA A 69 23.52 3.76 2.66
N LEU A 70 23.90 4.78 1.88
CA LEU A 70 24.59 5.99 2.35
C LEU A 70 23.67 7.18 2.62
N ASP A 71 22.36 7.05 2.46
CA ASP A 71 21.43 8.18 2.59
C ASP A 71 21.55 8.95 3.93
N LYS A 72 21.73 8.25 5.05
CA LYS A 72 21.93 8.84 6.39
C LYS A 72 23.31 9.47 6.51
N PHE A 73 24.33 8.84 5.95
CA PHE A 73 25.68 9.39 5.88
C PHE A 73 25.73 10.70 5.09
N ASP A 74 24.93 10.80 4.02
CA ASP A 74 24.84 11.99 3.19
C ASP A 74 23.81 13.04 3.66
N HIS A 75 23.10 12.78 4.76
CA HIS A 75 21.97 13.61 5.22
C HIS A 75 20.83 13.75 4.17
N ARG A 76 20.62 12.72 3.36
CA ARG A 76 19.59 12.61 2.32
C ARG A 76 18.51 11.56 2.63
N TYR A 77 18.49 11.06 3.86
CA TYR A 77 17.55 10.05 4.32
C TYR A 77 16.10 10.53 4.20
N ASP A 78 15.29 9.79 3.45
CA ASP A 78 13.87 10.05 3.26
C ASP A 78 13.06 8.74 3.20
N TYR A 79 11.76 8.85 2.97
CA TYR A 79 10.89 7.69 2.84
C TYR A 79 11.31 6.72 1.73
N ARG A 80 11.73 7.22 0.57
CA ARG A 80 12.04 6.39 -0.60
C ARG A 80 13.28 5.55 -0.35
N THR A 81 14.31 6.16 0.24
CA THR A 81 15.55 5.47 0.58
C THR A 81 15.37 4.59 1.82
N TYR A 82 14.53 4.98 2.77
CA TYR A 82 14.18 4.15 3.92
C TYR A 82 13.59 2.80 3.53
N ILE A 83 12.62 2.78 2.61
CA ILE A 83 12.01 1.55 2.12
C ILE A 83 12.67 1.02 0.84
N ALA A 84 13.80 1.60 0.42
CA ALA A 84 14.56 1.19 -0.76
C ALA A 84 13.72 1.04 -2.05
N VAL A 85 12.69 1.88 -2.24
CA VAL A 85 11.65 1.64 -3.25
C VAL A 85 12.18 1.65 -4.70
N ASP A 86 13.29 2.34 -4.94
CA ASP A 86 13.89 2.49 -6.28
C ASP A 86 14.65 1.23 -6.76
N LEU A 87 14.87 0.26 -5.87
CA LEU A 87 15.36 -1.07 -6.21
C LEU A 87 14.23 -2.06 -6.56
N LEU A 88 12.97 -1.68 -6.31
CA LEU A 88 11.84 -2.52 -6.70
C LEU A 88 11.47 -2.28 -8.17
N PRO A 89 11.02 -3.31 -8.90
CA PRO A 89 10.65 -3.20 -10.31
C PRO A 89 9.24 -2.58 -10.45
N LEU A 90 9.09 -1.34 -9.98
CA LEU A 90 7.83 -0.61 -10.04
C LEU A 90 7.77 0.23 -11.32
N PRO A 91 6.59 0.35 -11.96
CA PRO A 91 6.39 1.21 -13.11
C PRO A 91 6.88 2.65 -12.88
N ALA A 92 7.51 3.22 -13.90
CA ALA A 92 7.83 4.65 -13.94
C ALA A 92 6.55 5.50 -14.00
N LEU A 93 6.64 6.75 -13.55
CA LEU A 93 5.47 7.64 -13.44
C LEU A 93 4.99 8.19 -14.80
N ASP A 94 5.78 8.07 -15.86
CA ASP A 94 5.65 8.79 -17.14
C ASP A 94 5.70 7.89 -18.39
N GLN A 95 6.01 6.60 -18.26
CA GLN A 95 6.06 5.68 -19.40
C GLN A 95 4.65 5.17 -19.75
N PRO A 96 4.36 4.90 -21.05
CA PRO A 96 3.18 4.15 -21.42
C PRO A 96 3.17 2.84 -20.63
N GLY A 97 2.16 2.69 -19.77
CA GLY A 97 2.04 1.48 -18.96
C GLY A 97 1.93 0.25 -19.85
N PRO A 98 2.43 -0.92 -19.40
CA PRO A 98 2.17 -2.17 -20.09
C PRO A 98 0.66 -2.43 -20.13
N ASP A 99 0.24 -3.44 -20.90
CA ASP A 99 -1.15 -3.92 -20.83
C ASP A 99 -1.56 -4.15 -19.36
N ALA A 100 -2.81 -3.83 -19.02
CA ALA A 100 -3.22 -3.85 -17.62
C ALA A 100 -3.18 -5.24 -16.99
N ALA A 101 -3.37 -6.32 -17.76
CA ALA A 101 -3.21 -7.67 -17.25
C ALA A 101 -1.73 -7.94 -16.89
N ILE A 102 -0.79 -7.43 -17.67
CA ILE A 102 0.64 -7.49 -17.39
C ILE A 102 0.96 -6.66 -16.13
N ALA A 103 0.49 -5.41 -16.07
CA ALA A 103 0.69 -4.54 -14.91
C ALA A 103 0.17 -5.16 -13.60
N LEU A 104 -1.03 -5.75 -13.63
CA LEU A 104 -1.61 -6.45 -12.48
C LEU A 104 -0.76 -7.66 -12.09
N ARG A 105 -0.34 -8.48 -13.06
CA ARG A 105 0.50 -9.66 -12.82
C ARG A 105 1.84 -9.27 -12.21
N ASP A 106 2.47 -8.21 -12.71
CA ASP A 106 3.76 -7.73 -12.21
C ASP A 106 3.64 -7.20 -10.78
N ARG A 107 2.60 -6.41 -10.50
CA ARG A 107 2.27 -5.98 -9.13
C ARG A 107 2.07 -7.18 -8.21
N ASP A 108 1.32 -8.18 -8.66
CA ASP A 108 1.04 -9.38 -7.86
C ASP A 108 2.31 -10.20 -7.58
N ARG A 109 3.22 -10.31 -8.56
CA ARG A 109 4.55 -10.90 -8.35
C ARG A 109 5.35 -10.14 -7.31
N VAL A 110 5.44 -8.81 -7.42
CA VAL A 110 6.15 -7.97 -6.45
C VAL A 110 5.55 -8.13 -5.05
N VAL A 111 4.24 -7.94 -4.89
CA VAL A 111 3.60 -7.98 -3.56
C VAL A 111 3.63 -9.39 -2.96
N SER A 112 3.47 -10.45 -3.78
CA SER A 112 3.61 -11.82 -3.27
C SER A 112 5.01 -12.10 -2.73
N ARG A 113 6.07 -11.66 -3.42
CA ARG A 113 7.46 -11.78 -2.95
C ARG A 113 7.70 -11.02 -1.66
N LEU A 114 7.26 -9.77 -1.59
CA LEU A 114 7.42 -8.92 -0.40
C LEU A 114 6.75 -9.50 0.84
N LEU A 115 5.48 -9.90 0.71
CA LEU A 115 4.73 -10.47 1.84
C LEU A 115 5.18 -11.89 2.16
N GLY A 116 5.50 -12.70 1.14
CA GLY A 116 6.06 -14.04 1.33
C GLY A 116 7.37 -14.01 2.11
N ASP A 117 8.24 -13.06 1.79
CA ASP A 117 9.51 -12.87 2.48
C ASP A 117 9.34 -12.38 3.93
N ALA A 118 8.41 -11.45 4.18
CA ALA A 118 8.04 -11.06 5.55
C ALA A 118 7.58 -12.26 6.39
N LEU A 119 6.74 -13.13 5.83
CA LEU A 119 6.22 -14.31 6.52
C LEU A 119 7.27 -15.40 6.68
N ARG A 120 8.17 -15.57 5.70
CA ARG A 120 9.33 -16.46 5.80
C ARG A 120 10.26 -16.00 6.92
N PHE A 121 10.58 -14.72 6.99
CA PHE A 121 11.38 -14.13 8.06
C PHE A 121 10.74 -14.36 9.44
N GLU A 122 9.42 -14.15 9.54
CA GLU A 122 8.67 -14.41 10.77
C GLU A 122 8.84 -15.84 11.27
N LEU A 123 8.69 -16.84 10.38
CA LEU A 123 8.89 -18.24 10.74
C LEU A 123 10.36 -18.56 11.05
N ALA A 124 11.31 -18.01 10.30
CA ALA A 124 12.73 -18.23 10.55
C ALA A 124 13.13 -17.73 11.96
N ALA A 125 12.59 -16.58 12.38
CA ALA A 125 12.82 -16.03 13.71
C ALA A 125 12.18 -16.90 14.80
N ALA A 126 10.95 -17.38 14.57
CA ALA A 126 10.24 -18.28 15.50
C ALA A 126 10.93 -19.64 15.65
N ASP A 127 11.44 -20.20 14.54
CA ASP A 127 12.22 -21.44 14.50
C ASP A 127 13.66 -21.27 14.97
N LYS A 128 14.11 -20.04 15.23
CA LYS A 128 15.50 -19.68 15.58
C LYS A 128 16.53 -20.09 14.52
N THR A 129 16.13 -20.04 13.24
CA THR A 129 17.02 -20.31 12.08
C THR A 129 17.63 -19.04 11.48
N THR A 130 17.34 -17.87 12.07
CA THR A 130 17.99 -16.60 11.75
C THR A 130 18.32 -15.83 13.02
N ASP A 131 19.44 -15.12 12.99
CA ASP A 131 19.94 -14.17 13.98
C ASP A 131 19.57 -12.71 13.65
N MET A 132 19.06 -12.44 12.45
CA MET A 132 18.65 -11.12 11.99
C MET A 132 17.56 -10.52 12.89
N LEU A 133 17.70 -9.21 13.17
CA LEU A 133 16.78 -8.40 13.99
C LEU A 133 16.35 -9.11 15.30
N PRO A 134 17.28 -9.41 16.21
CA PRO A 134 17.02 -10.29 17.34
C PRO A 134 16.17 -9.67 18.45
N ARG A 135 16.01 -8.34 18.47
CA ARG A 135 15.34 -7.64 19.58
C ARG A 135 13.84 -7.57 19.37
N MET A 136 13.11 -7.73 20.48
CA MET A 136 11.64 -7.65 20.54
C MET A 136 10.92 -8.64 19.60
N ARG A 137 11.46 -9.86 19.47
CA ARG A 137 10.78 -10.93 18.71
C ARG A 137 9.39 -11.22 19.31
N PRO A 138 8.37 -11.41 18.46
CA PRO A 138 7.00 -11.67 18.90
C PRO A 138 6.86 -13.05 19.56
N ASP A 139 5.89 -13.18 20.45
CA ASP A 139 5.50 -14.47 21.02
C ASP A 139 4.81 -15.39 19.97
N PRO A 140 4.69 -16.70 20.22
CA PRO A 140 4.09 -17.63 19.26
C PRO A 140 2.62 -17.32 18.88
N GLN A 141 1.85 -16.68 19.77
CA GLN A 141 0.47 -16.30 19.49
C GLN A 141 0.40 -15.13 18.51
N LEU A 142 1.28 -14.15 18.68
CA LEU A 142 1.42 -13.03 17.76
C LEU A 142 1.94 -13.49 16.39
N VAL A 143 2.94 -14.38 16.36
CA VAL A 143 3.42 -15.04 15.12
C VAL A 143 2.26 -15.72 14.38
N THR A 144 1.42 -16.47 15.08
CA THR A 144 0.24 -17.13 14.49
C THR A 144 -0.75 -16.11 13.93
N THR A 145 -1.02 -15.03 14.66
CA THR A 145 -1.92 -13.96 14.21
C THR A 145 -1.40 -13.27 12.95
N ARG A 146 -0.09 -12.99 12.92
CA ARG A 146 0.59 -12.34 11.80
C ARG A 146 0.63 -13.22 10.55
N THR A 147 0.97 -14.50 10.70
CA THR A 147 0.95 -15.46 9.58
C THR A 147 -0.45 -15.61 8.98
N GLN A 148 -1.49 -15.72 9.80
CA GLN A 148 -2.88 -15.74 9.32
C GLN A 148 -3.27 -14.44 8.60
N ALA A 149 -2.86 -13.28 9.12
CA ALA A 149 -3.12 -12.00 8.47
C ALA A 149 -2.41 -11.88 7.11
N GLY A 150 -1.16 -12.34 7.02
CA GLY A 150 -0.38 -12.36 5.78
C GLY A 150 -0.96 -13.32 4.74
N ILE A 151 -1.38 -14.52 5.15
CA ILE A 151 -2.07 -15.47 4.25
C ILE A 151 -3.34 -14.84 3.67
N ARG A 152 -4.15 -14.16 4.50
CA ARG A 152 -5.35 -13.45 4.01
C ARG A 152 -5.02 -12.34 3.02
N ALA A 153 -3.93 -11.59 3.25
CA ALA A 153 -3.48 -10.55 2.32
C ALA A 153 -2.95 -11.12 0.99
N LEU A 154 -2.34 -12.31 1.03
CA LEU A 154 -1.82 -13.02 -0.14
C LEU A 154 -2.91 -13.76 -0.93
N ALA A 155 -4.01 -14.17 -0.30
CA ALA A 155 -5.03 -15.03 -0.92
C ALA A 155 -5.51 -14.57 -2.32
N PRO A 156 -5.96 -13.32 -2.54
CA PRO A 156 -6.41 -12.90 -3.87
C PRO A 156 -5.27 -12.88 -4.90
N ILE A 157 -4.05 -12.55 -4.46
CA ILE A 157 -2.84 -12.50 -5.29
C ILE A 157 -2.46 -13.91 -5.75
N LEU A 158 -2.40 -14.86 -4.82
CA LEU A 158 -2.09 -16.25 -5.12
C LEU A 158 -3.14 -16.88 -6.04
N SER A 159 -4.41 -16.50 -5.88
CA SER A 159 -5.49 -16.92 -6.80
C SER A 159 -5.24 -16.45 -8.23
N ARG A 160 -4.88 -15.19 -8.44
CA ARG A 160 -4.60 -14.65 -9.78
C ARG A 160 -3.31 -15.21 -10.39
N LEU A 161 -2.33 -15.54 -9.56
CA LEU A 161 -1.08 -16.17 -10.01
C LEU A 161 -1.22 -17.69 -10.24
N GLY A 162 -2.41 -18.27 -10.01
CA GLY A 162 -2.62 -19.72 -10.16
C GLY A 162 -1.90 -20.57 -9.11
N ARG A 163 -1.59 -19.99 -7.93
CA ARG A 163 -0.83 -20.62 -6.84
C ARG A 163 -1.69 -21.04 -5.65
N THR A 164 -2.97 -21.30 -5.86
CA THR A 164 -3.93 -21.73 -4.84
C THR A 164 -3.87 -23.24 -4.58
N GLY A 165 -2.67 -23.81 -4.43
CA GLY A 165 -2.52 -25.20 -3.97
C GLY A 165 -3.35 -25.46 -2.69
N PRO A 166 -3.51 -26.71 -2.24
CA PRO A 166 -4.35 -27.02 -1.10
C PRO A 166 -3.75 -26.42 0.18
N LEU A 167 -4.03 -25.15 0.47
CA LEU A 167 -3.68 -24.49 1.73
C LEU A 167 -4.68 -24.86 2.84
N ARG A 168 -5.83 -25.44 2.45
CA ARG A 168 -6.87 -25.90 3.39
C ARG A 168 -6.34 -27.10 4.17
N GLY A 169 -6.56 -27.08 5.49
CA GLY A 169 -6.16 -28.17 6.40
C GLY A 169 -4.71 -28.07 6.93
N HIS A 170 -3.88 -27.19 6.37
CA HIS A 170 -2.55 -26.92 6.90
C HIS A 170 -2.59 -25.94 8.08
N SER A 171 -1.64 -26.09 9.01
CA SER A 171 -1.36 -25.04 10.00
C SER A 171 -0.92 -23.75 9.30
N PRO A 172 -1.12 -22.56 9.90
CA PRO A 172 -0.65 -21.30 9.32
C PRO A 172 0.84 -21.30 8.97
N ALA A 173 1.69 -21.88 9.83
CA ALA A 173 3.12 -22.00 9.57
C ALA A 173 3.42 -22.90 8.36
N SER A 174 2.78 -24.07 8.29
CA SER A 174 2.94 -24.98 7.14
C SER A 174 2.48 -24.33 5.84
N ALA A 175 1.36 -23.60 5.85
CA ALA A 175 0.85 -22.87 4.70
C ALA A 175 1.84 -21.80 4.22
N VAL A 176 2.44 -21.03 5.14
CA VAL A 176 3.48 -20.04 4.80
C VAL A 176 4.70 -20.70 4.15
N ARG A 177 5.19 -21.83 4.68
CA ARG A 177 6.33 -22.54 4.08
C ARG A 177 6.04 -23.00 2.66
N LEU A 178 4.85 -23.53 2.39
CA LEU A 178 4.42 -23.93 1.05
C LEU A 178 4.31 -22.73 0.10
N ILE A 179 3.71 -21.63 0.57
CA ILE A 179 3.61 -20.38 -0.20
C ILE A 179 5.01 -19.86 -0.54
N TRP A 180 5.91 -19.79 0.44
CA TRP A 180 7.27 -19.31 0.22
C TRP A 180 8.03 -20.22 -0.75
N SER A 181 7.96 -21.53 -0.60
CA SER A 181 8.59 -22.49 -1.50
C SER A 181 8.16 -22.26 -2.96
N ALA A 182 6.86 -22.07 -3.20
CA ALA A 182 6.35 -21.76 -4.54
C ALA A 182 6.76 -20.37 -5.06
N ILE A 183 6.95 -19.39 -4.19
CA ILE A 183 7.46 -18.07 -4.58
C ILE A 183 8.95 -18.14 -4.93
N ASP A 184 9.75 -18.82 -4.12
CA ASP A 184 11.20 -18.92 -4.24
C ASP A 184 11.64 -19.75 -5.45
N ALA A 185 10.88 -20.80 -5.80
CA ALA A 185 11.09 -21.56 -7.02
C ALA A 185 11.03 -20.70 -8.29
N ASP A 186 10.24 -19.61 -8.28
CA ASP A 186 10.05 -18.70 -9.41
C ASP A 186 10.88 -17.41 -9.27
N LEU A 187 11.71 -17.27 -8.23
CA LEU A 187 12.57 -16.10 -8.02
C LEU A 187 13.89 -16.26 -8.79
N GLN A 188 14.10 -15.38 -9.77
CA GLN A 188 15.38 -15.28 -10.47
C GLN A 188 16.47 -14.74 -9.53
N ALA A 189 17.74 -15.04 -9.82
CA ALA A 189 18.87 -14.62 -8.98
C ALA A 189 18.91 -13.09 -8.76
N GLY A 190 18.66 -12.30 -9.80
CA GLY A 190 18.59 -10.84 -9.69
C GLY A 190 17.44 -10.36 -8.80
N GLU A 191 16.26 -10.98 -8.91
CA GLU A 191 15.09 -10.62 -8.10
C GLU A 191 15.29 -10.98 -6.62
N ARG A 192 15.96 -12.11 -6.34
CA ARG A 192 16.35 -12.51 -4.98
C ARG A 192 17.33 -11.51 -4.38
N LEU A 193 18.30 -11.04 -5.17
CA LEU A 193 19.22 -9.99 -4.76
C LEU A 193 18.48 -8.68 -4.49
N ASP A 194 17.63 -8.21 -5.40
CA ASP A 194 16.85 -6.96 -5.21
C ASP A 194 15.96 -7.02 -3.96
N LEU A 195 15.37 -8.18 -3.68
CA LEU A 195 14.60 -8.41 -2.45
C LEU A 195 15.48 -8.29 -1.19
N ALA A 196 16.71 -8.82 -1.21
CA ALA A 196 17.65 -8.68 -0.10
C ALA A 196 18.14 -7.23 0.07
N LEU A 197 18.47 -6.55 -1.03
CA LEU A 197 18.97 -5.16 -1.02
C LEU A 197 17.93 -4.14 -0.55
N THR A 198 16.64 -4.49 -0.65
CA THR A 198 15.54 -3.63 -0.21
C THR A 198 15.21 -3.74 1.28
N MET A 199 16.00 -4.50 2.04
CA MET A 199 15.81 -4.67 3.48
C MET A 199 17.01 -4.12 4.25
N LEU A 200 17.00 -2.81 4.53
CA LEU A 200 18.03 -2.12 5.33
C LEU A 200 17.38 -1.42 6.54
N PRO A 201 16.93 -2.17 7.56
CA PRO A 201 16.33 -1.63 8.78
C PRO A 201 17.25 -0.60 9.44
N VAL A 202 16.67 0.47 10.01
CA VAL A 202 17.47 1.47 10.74
C VAL A 202 18.01 0.95 12.06
N ASP A 203 17.34 -0.05 12.64
CA ASP A 203 17.69 -0.62 13.92
C ASP A 203 17.51 -2.15 13.93
N LEU A 204 17.91 -2.80 15.03
CA LEU A 204 17.88 -4.26 15.18
C LEU A 204 16.55 -4.82 15.69
N LEU A 205 15.43 -4.16 15.40
CA LEU A 205 14.10 -4.53 15.89
C LEU A 205 13.35 -5.42 14.90
N HIS A 206 12.87 -6.58 15.38
CA HIS A 206 12.19 -7.61 14.58
C HIS A 206 11.08 -7.04 13.68
N ASP A 207 10.25 -6.18 14.27
CA ASP A 207 9.04 -5.67 13.64
C ASP A 207 9.28 -4.62 12.54
N GLU A 208 10.49 -4.08 12.45
CA GLU A 208 10.86 -3.16 11.37
C GLU A 208 10.82 -3.87 10.00
N TYR A 209 11.15 -5.16 9.96
CA TYR A 209 11.08 -5.97 8.75
C TYR A 209 9.67 -5.97 8.14
N LEU A 210 8.67 -6.27 8.98
CA LEU A 210 7.27 -6.26 8.57
C LEU A 210 6.83 -4.87 8.11
N PHE A 211 7.25 -3.84 8.85
CA PHE A 211 6.93 -2.46 8.56
C PHE A 211 7.41 -2.05 7.16
N ILE A 212 8.68 -2.31 6.84
CA ILE A 212 9.26 -2.02 5.52
C ILE A 212 8.55 -2.80 4.41
N ARG A 213 8.35 -4.13 4.57
CA ARG A 213 7.69 -4.96 3.54
C ARG A 213 6.26 -4.52 3.26
N VAL A 214 5.50 -4.12 4.28
CA VAL A 214 4.13 -3.61 4.09
C VAL A 214 4.11 -2.27 3.36
N LEU A 215 5.03 -1.35 3.67
CA LEU A 215 5.14 -0.07 2.96
C LEU A 215 5.52 -0.26 1.49
N GLN A 216 6.48 -1.15 1.21
CA GLN A 216 6.85 -1.54 -0.16
C GLN A 216 5.65 -2.14 -0.93
N ALA A 217 4.83 -2.98 -0.27
CA ALA A 217 3.63 -3.54 -0.88
C ALA A 217 2.58 -2.45 -1.18
N TRP A 218 2.45 -1.42 -0.33
CA TRP A 218 1.60 -0.26 -0.61
C TRP A 218 2.10 0.55 -1.81
N GLU A 219 3.41 0.80 -1.91
CA GLU A 219 3.99 1.49 -3.08
C GLU A 219 3.71 0.74 -4.38
N ALA A 220 3.85 -0.60 -4.38
CA ALA A 220 3.52 -1.43 -5.53
C ALA A 220 2.02 -1.35 -5.89
N THR A 221 1.14 -1.34 -4.90
CA THR A 221 -0.30 -1.10 -5.12
C THR A 221 -0.54 0.28 -5.72
N PHE A 222 0.02 1.36 -5.16
CA PHE A 222 -0.20 2.71 -5.67
C PHE A 222 0.36 2.91 -7.08
N ALA A 223 1.45 2.23 -7.44
CA ALA A 223 1.95 2.22 -8.82
C ALA A 223 0.88 1.71 -9.80
N LEU A 224 0.27 0.56 -9.51
CA LEU A 224 -0.77 -0.02 -10.36
C LEU A 224 -2.01 0.89 -10.42
N LEU A 225 -2.46 1.41 -9.27
CA LEU A 225 -3.61 2.33 -9.24
C LEU A 225 -3.36 3.58 -10.09
N ALA A 226 -2.13 4.12 -10.08
CA ALA A 226 -1.79 5.26 -10.92
C ALA A 226 -1.84 4.94 -12.42
N LEU A 227 -1.44 3.74 -12.82
CA LEU A 227 -1.57 3.27 -14.21
C LEU A 227 -3.04 3.16 -14.62
N ASP A 228 -3.87 2.50 -13.81
CA ASP A 228 -5.30 2.35 -14.09
C ASP A 228 -6.03 3.70 -14.15
N LEU A 229 -5.73 4.61 -13.22
CA LEU A 229 -6.31 5.96 -13.24
C LEU A 229 -5.87 6.76 -14.45
N SER A 230 -4.58 6.70 -14.82
CA SER A 230 -4.09 7.37 -16.03
C SER A 230 -4.76 6.81 -17.29
N ALA A 231 -4.94 5.50 -17.38
CA ALA A 231 -5.68 4.86 -18.46
C ALA A 231 -7.16 5.28 -18.48
N ALA A 232 -7.80 5.42 -17.32
CA ALA A 232 -9.17 5.90 -17.21
C ALA A 232 -9.33 7.36 -17.69
N VAL A 233 -8.37 8.23 -17.35
CA VAL A 233 -8.33 9.62 -17.86
C VAL A 233 -8.23 9.62 -19.38
N THR A 234 -7.30 8.84 -19.95
CA THR A 234 -7.14 8.74 -21.41
C THR A 234 -8.40 8.21 -22.09
N ALA A 235 -9.02 7.16 -21.55
CA ALA A 235 -10.23 6.56 -22.11
C ALA A 235 -11.42 7.53 -22.10
N LEU A 236 -11.62 8.30 -21.02
CA LEU A 236 -12.69 9.31 -20.98
C LEU A 236 -12.48 10.44 -21.97
N ARG A 237 -11.23 10.90 -22.15
CA ARG A 237 -10.90 11.97 -23.09
C ARG A 237 -11.20 11.63 -24.55
N ILE A 238 -11.25 10.34 -24.88
CA ILE A 238 -11.62 9.85 -26.22
C ILE A 238 -13.07 9.32 -26.28
N GLY A 239 -13.89 9.59 -25.26
CA GLY A 239 -15.30 9.19 -25.21
C GLY A 239 -15.56 7.73 -24.84
N ASN A 240 -14.55 6.97 -24.45
CA ASN A 240 -14.69 5.56 -24.07
C ASN A 240 -14.95 5.39 -22.55
N ALA A 241 -16.17 5.75 -22.14
CA ALA A 241 -16.58 5.68 -20.73
C ALA A 241 -16.60 4.25 -20.17
N GLU A 242 -16.92 3.24 -20.99
CA GLU A 242 -16.92 1.84 -20.54
C GLU A 242 -15.51 1.38 -20.17
N GLN A 243 -14.52 1.65 -21.02
CA GLN A 243 -13.12 1.32 -20.71
C GLN A 243 -12.61 2.08 -19.47
N ALA A 244 -12.95 3.37 -19.33
CA ALA A 244 -12.59 4.14 -18.15
C ALA A 244 -13.20 3.55 -16.87
N ALA A 245 -14.45 3.12 -16.94
CA ALA A 245 -15.16 2.53 -15.81
C ALA A 245 -14.58 1.13 -15.45
N GLN A 246 -14.17 0.33 -16.44
CA GLN A 246 -13.47 -0.94 -16.22
C GLN A 246 -12.12 -0.74 -15.50
N ARG A 247 -11.34 0.27 -15.90
CA ARG A 247 -10.07 0.62 -15.23
C ARG A 247 -10.30 1.06 -13.79
N LEU A 248 -11.33 1.85 -13.52
CA LEU A 248 -11.69 2.27 -12.17
C LEU A 248 -12.18 1.11 -11.28
N ASP A 249 -12.93 0.17 -11.83
CA ASP A 249 -13.37 -1.01 -11.09
C ASP A 249 -12.20 -1.94 -10.75
N ALA A 250 -11.24 -2.10 -11.67
CA ALA A 250 -10.00 -2.83 -11.43
C ALA A 250 -9.20 -2.19 -10.29
N ALA A 251 -8.95 -0.87 -10.38
CA ALA A 251 -8.29 -0.09 -9.34
C ALA A 251 -9.00 -0.19 -7.98
N SER A 252 -10.33 -0.08 -7.98
CA SER A 252 -11.17 -0.20 -6.76
C SER A 252 -11.08 -1.58 -6.13
N THR A 253 -11.00 -2.62 -6.95
CA THR A 253 -10.89 -4.01 -6.49
C THR A 253 -9.53 -4.25 -5.84
N VAL A 254 -8.44 -3.88 -6.51
CA VAL A 254 -7.07 -4.01 -5.96
C VAL A 254 -6.92 -3.21 -4.67
N LEU A 255 -7.46 -1.99 -4.59
CA LEU A 255 -7.37 -1.17 -3.38
C LEU A 255 -8.12 -1.82 -2.20
N ARG A 256 -9.33 -2.35 -2.43
CA ARG A 256 -10.11 -3.04 -1.40
C ARG A 256 -9.43 -4.31 -0.91
N GLU A 257 -8.89 -5.13 -1.81
CA GLU A 257 -8.11 -6.32 -1.46
C GLU A 257 -6.86 -5.95 -0.63
N SER A 258 -6.16 -4.88 -1.04
CA SER A 258 -4.96 -4.40 -0.35
C SER A 258 -5.23 -3.89 1.06
N LEU A 259 -6.49 -3.63 1.45
CA LEU A 259 -6.82 -3.25 2.83
C LEU A 259 -6.44 -4.34 3.85
N ALA A 260 -6.27 -5.60 3.43
CA ALA A 260 -5.74 -6.66 4.28
C ALA A 260 -4.32 -6.37 4.79
N LEU A 261 -3.52 -5.56 4.09
CA LEU A 261 -2.22 -5.07 4.56
C LEU A 261 -2.35 -4.28 5.88
N ASN A 262 -3.48 -3.55 6.07
CA ASN A 262 -3.74 -2.85 7.33
C ASN A 262 -3.99 -3.82 8.48
N SER A 263 -4.52 -5.01 8.22
CA SER A 263 -4.68 -6.04 9.24
C SER A 263 -3.34 -6.67 9.61
N LEU A 264 -2.44 -6.82 8.64
CA LEU A 264 -1.10 -7.32 8.86
C LEU A 264 -0.26 -6.33 9.67
N ILE A 265 -0.21 -5.06 9.29
CA ILE A 265 0.58 -4.06 10.02
C ILE A 265 0.07 -3.82 11.45
N LYS A 266 -1.23 -4.03 11.74
CA LYS A 266 -1.76 -3.99 13.13
C LYS A 266 -1.12 -4.99 14.07
N THR A 267 -0.53 -6.06 13.53
CA THR A 267 0.20 -7.06 14.31
C THR A 267 1.61 -6.59 14.72
N MET A 268 2.07 -5.44 14.21
CA MET A 268 3.27 -4.79 14.71
C MET A 268 3.05 -4.32 16.15
N GLN A 269 4.01 -4.63 17.02
CA GLN A 269 4.06 -4.22 18.42
C GLN A 269 4.26 -2.70 18.50
N PRO A 270 3.36 -1.95 19.18
CA PRO A 270 3.52 -0.50 19.32
C PRO A 270 4.85 -0.09 19.95
N SER A 271 5.35 -0.84 20.94
CA SER A 271 6.63 -0.56 21.58
C SER A 271 7.81 -0.70 20.61
N ALA A 272 7.79 -1.69 19.71
CA ALA A 272 8.83 -1.83 18.70
C ALA A 272 8.82 -0.64 17.73
N PHE A 273 7.62 -0.24 17.27
CA PHE A 273 7.46 0.95 16.44
C PHE A 273 7.97 2.22 17.11
N HIS A 274 7.65 2.44 18.38
CA HIS A 274 8.14 3.60 19.14
C HIS A 274 9.66 3.63 19.26
N SER A 275 10.31 2.47 19.33
CA SER A 275 11.76 2.38 19.43
C SER A 275 12.45 2.69 18.10
N PHE A 276 12.15 1.99 16.99
CA PHE A 276 12.87 2.25 15.73
C PHE A 276 12.49 3.59 15.10
N ARG A 277 11.28 4.13 15.34
CA ARG A 277 10.88 5.42 14.75
C ARG A 277 11.75 6.60 15.21
N THR A 278 12.47 6.45 16.32
CA THR A 278 13.44 7.46 16.78
C THR A 278 14.56 7.68 15.77
N TYR A 279 14.82 6.68 14.92
CA TYR A 279 15.84 6.73 13.87
C TYR A 279 15.26 6.92 12.47
N THR A 280 13.95 7.14 12.33
CA THR A 280 13.28 7.38 11.04
C THR A 280 12.87 8.84 10.83
N GLU A 281 13.42 9.77 11.62
CA GLU A 281 13.22 11.21 11.40
C GLU A 281 13.63 11.60 9.97
N GLY A 282 12.80 12.43 9.32
CA GLY A 282 12.96 12.81 7.92
C GLY A 282 12.35 11.84 6.91
N ALA A 283 12.05 10.59 7.31
CA ALA A 283 11.36 9.61 6.46
C ALA A 283 9.90 9.42 6.88
N SER A 284 8.98 9.65 5.96
CA SER A 284 7.54 9.48 6.22
C SER A 284 6.74 9.17 4.96
N ALA A 285 5.71 8.32 5.11
CA ALA A 285 4.81 7.95 4.03
C ALA A 285 4.10 9.14 3.36
N ILE A 286 4.12 10.33 3.98
CA ILE A 286 3.67 11.57 3.34
C ILE A 286 4.46 11.93 2.07
N GLN A 287 5.71 11.45 1.99
CA GLN A 287 6.64 11.65 0.88
C GLN A 287 6.45 10.60 -0.24
N SER A 288 5.40 9.75 -0.19
CA SER A 288 5.13 8.74 -1.22
C SER A 288 4.74 9.39 -2.56
N PRO A 289 5.59 9.33 -3.61
CA PRO A 289 5.25 9.91 -4.91
C PRO A 289 4.09 9.17 -5.57
N ARG A 290 3.98 7.85 -5.37
CA ARG A 290 2.94 7.02 -5.99
C ARG A 290 1.57 7.30 -5.40
N TYR A 291 1.48 7.45 -4.08
CA TYR A 291 0.24 7.87 -3.44
C TYR A 291 -0.18 9.27 -3.91
N LYS A 292 0.77 10.20 -4.01
CA LYS A 292 0.50 11.57 -4.50
C LYS A 292 0.10 11.62 -5.96
N LEU A 293 0.65 10.72 -6.79
CA LEU A 293 0.23 10.58 -8.17
C LEU A 293 -1.23 10.10 -8.23
N VAL A 294 -1.60 9.05 -7.47
CA VAL A 294 -2.99 8.59 -7.34
C VAL A 294 -3.92 9.72 -6.90
N GLU A 295 -3.55 10.47 -5.86
CA GLU A 295 -4.32 11.62 -5.35
C GLU A 295 -4.54 12.67 -6.46
N SER A 296 -3.47 13.03 -7.19
CA SER A 296 -3.52 14.04 -8.26
C SER A 296 -4.24 13.58 -9.52
N LEU A 297 -4.25 12.28 -9.84
CA LEU A 297 -4.98 11.73 -10.98
C LEU A 297 -6.48 11.70 -10.73
N CYS A 298 -6.91 11.61 -9.46
CA CYS A 298 -8.33 11.66 -9.12
C CYS A 298 -8.90 13.06 -9.39
N ARG A 299 -8.24 14.09 -8.85
CA ARG A 299 -8.64 15.50 -9.02
C ARG A 299 -7.43 16.41 -8.90
N ARG A 300 -7.54 17.62 -9.45
CA ARG A 300 -6.56 18.67 -9.19
C ARG A 300 -6.55 19.00 -7.69
N PRO A 301 -5.40 18.92 -7.00
CA PRO A 301 -5.31 19.33 -5.60
C PRO A 301 -5.61 20.82 -5.46
N ASP A 302 -6.31 21.18 -4.39
CA ASP A 302 -6.55 22.60 -4.04
C ASP A 302 -5.21 23.28 -3.75
N GLU A 303 -5.13 24.61 -3.90
CA GLU A 303 -3.88 25.36 -3.75
C GLU A 303 -3.20 25.11 -2.39
N ALA A 304 -3.95 25.21 -1.29
CA ALA A 304 -3.46 24.90 0.05
C ALA A 304 -2.95 23.45 0.19
N ARG A 305 -3.54 22.50 -0.56
CA ARG A 305 -3.08 21.10 -0.58
C ARG A 305 -1.79 20.96 -1.39
N LEU A 306 -1.69 21.62 -2.54
CA LEU A 306 -0.53 21.60 -3.42
C LEU A 306 0.70 22.26 -2.79
N ASP A 307 0.49 23.23 -1.90
CA ASP A 307 1.54 23.92 -1.14
C ASP A 307 1.81 23.29 0.24
N SER A 308 1.10 22.22 0.59
CA SER A 308 1.39 21.47 1.81
C SER A 308 2.74 20.74 1.72
N VAL A 309 3.31 20.41 2.90
CA VAL A 309 4.53 19.58 3.02
C VAL A 309 4.43 18.30 2.19
N ALA A 310 3.23 17.75 2.02
CA ALA A 310 2.99 16.52 1.30
C ALA A 310 3.23 16.58 -0.21
N TYR A 311 2.95 17.71 -0.86
CA TYR A 311 3.23 17.89 -2.28
C TYR A 311 4.61 18.52 -2.51
N ARG A 312 5.11 19.33 -1.57
CA ARG A 312 6.49 19.84 -1.61
C ARG A 312 7.52 18.71 -1.53
N SER A 313 7.22 17.63 -0.80
CA SER A 313 8.10 16.46 -0.71
C SER A 313 8.12 15.56 -1.95
N VAL A 314 7.28 15.82 -2.97
CA VAL A 314 7.22 15.03 -4.21
C VAL A 314 7.29 15.94 -5.45
N PRO A 315 8.45 16.60 -5.67
CA PRO A 315 8.58 17.67 -6.65
C PRO A 315 8.15 17.26 -8.08
N ASP A 316 8.43 16.03 -8.49
CA ASP A 316 8.04 15.52 -9.82
C ASP A 316 6.51 15.46 -9.99
N VAL A 317 5.80 14.99 -8.97
CA VAL A 317 4.33 14.95 -8.98
C VAL A 317 3.75 16.36 -8.91
N ARG A 318 4.34 17.25 -8.09
CA ARG A 318 3.93 18.65 -8.02
C ARG A 318 4.12 19.37 -9.36
N LYS A 319 5.26 19.15 -10.03
CA LYS A 319 5.54 19.69 -11.38
C LYS A 319 4.50 19.21 -12.39
N ARG A 320 4.11 17.93 -12.34
CA ARG A 320 3.05 17.37 -13.18
C ARG A 320 1.70 18.08 -12.96
N VAL A 321 1.32 18.34 -11.72
CA VAL A 321 0.08 19.08 -11.40
C VAL A 321 0.15 20.51 -11.93
N LEU A 322 1.26 21.20 -11.73
CA LEU A 322 1.47 22.58 -12.20
C LEU A 322 1.50 22.69 -13.72
N ALA A 323 1.98 21.67 -14.41
CA ALA A 323 1.95 21.57 -15.87
C ALA A 323 0.53 21.27 -16.44
N GLY A 324 -0.51 21.18 -15.60
CA GLY A 324 -1.89 21.05 -16.05
C GLY A 324 -2.23 19.68 -16.61
N HIS A 325 -1.55 18.62 -16.18
CA HIS A 325 -1.91 17.26 -16.57
C HIS A 325 -3.36 16.95 -16.18
N ALA A 326 -4.12 16.43 -17.13
CA ALA A 326 -5.54 16.14 -16.96
C ALA A 326 -5.80 15.15 -15.82
N THR A 327 -6.86 15.42 -15.08
CA THR A 327 -7.35 14.56 -14.00
C THR A 327 -8.66 13.87 -14.40
N LEU A 328 -9.03 12.84 -13.65
CA LEU A 328 -10.24 12.08 -13.90
C LEU A 328 -11.51 12.91 -13.63
N ASP A 329 -11.49 13.73 -12.58
CA ASP A 329 -12.57 14.66 -12.24
C ASP A 329 -12.80 15.70 -13.35
N GLU A 330 -11.72 16.30 -13.89
CA GLU A 330 -11.80 17.26 -14.99
C GLU A 330 -12.23 16.59 -16.31
N ALA A 331 -11.70 15.39 -16.61
CA ALA A 331 -12.12 14.63 -17.78
C ALA A 331 -13.60 14.27 -17.69
N TYR A 332 -14.08 13.82 -16.54
CA TYR A 332 -15.51 13.55 -16.34
C TYR A 332 -16.35 14.83 -16.45
N HIS A 333 -15.92 15.94 -15.86
CA HIS A 333 -16.65 17.21 -15.97
C HIS A 333 -16.77 17.69 -17.42
N HIS A 334 -15.71 17.57 -18.21
CA HIS A 334 -15.67 18.06 -19.59
C HIS A 334 -16.39 17.12 -20.59
N TYR A 335 -16.16 15.80 -20.49
CA TYR A 335 -16.67 14.83 -21.45
C TYR A 335 -17.95 14.12 -20.99
N GLY A 336 -18.25 14.14 -19.69
CA GLY A 336 -19.32 13.33 -19.09
C GLY A 336 -20.73 13.67 -19.57
N SER A 337 -21.01 14.95 -19.82
CA SER A 337 -22.34 15.39 -20.30
C SER A 337 -22.66 14.97 -21.73
N ALA A 338 -21.64 14.64 -22.53
CA ALA A 338 -21.80 14.16 -23.90
C ALA A 338 -21.95 12.63 -23.99
N LEU A 339 -21.77 11.91 -22.87
CA LEU A 339 -21.93 10.47 -22.83
C LEU A 339 -23.40 10.07 -22.89
N ALA A 340 -23.69 8.94 -23.54
CA ALA A 340 -24.99 8.30 -23.43
C ALA A 340 -25.33 8.00 -21.94
N ASP A 341 -26.61 8.09 -21.58
CA ASP A 341 -27.10 7.93 -20.21
C ASP A 341 -26.56 6.69 -19.48
N ASP A 342 -26.55 5.53 -20.15
CA ASP A 342 -26.02 4.28 -19.56
C ASP A 342 -24.51 4.35 -19.33
N ALA A 343 -23.77 4.91 -20.29
CA ALA A 343 -22.34 5.12 -20.19
C ALA A 343 -21.98 6.11 -19.06
N ASN A 344 -22.75 7.19 -18.93
CA ASN A 344 -22.60 8.17 -17.84
C ASN A 344 -22.90 7.53 -16.46
N ARG A 345 -23.99 6.76 -16.35
CA ARG A 345 -24.31 6.00 -15.12
C ARG A 345 -23.20 5.01 -14.75
N ARG A 346 -22.64 4.33 -15.75
CA ARG A 346 -21.58 3.34 -15.60
C ARG A 346 -20.29 3.95 -15.04
N ILE A 347 -19.82 5.06 -15.63
CA ILE A 347 -18.60 5.74 -15.15
C ILE A 347 -18.81 6.37 -13.78
N THR A 348 -19.97 7.00 -13.54
CA THR A 348 -20.32 7.60 -12.25
C THR A 348 -20.27 6.56 -11.13
N ARG A 349 -20.82 5.37 -11.37
CA ARG A 349 -20.77 4.26 -10.41
C ARG A 349 -19.34 3.81 -10.12
N ALA A 350 -18.49 3.69 -11.14
CA ALA A 350 -17.10 3.28 -10.97
C ALA A 350 -16.28 4.33 -10.21
N MET A 351 -16.43 5.62 -10.54
CA MET A 351 -15.84 6.73 -9.79
C MET A 351 -16.28 6.73 -8.32
N ALA A 352 -17.58 6.54 -8.05
CA ALA A 352 -18.10 6.44 -6.69
C ALA A 352 -17.54 5.23 -5.92
N GLY A 353 -17.39 4.07 -6.60
CA GLY A 353 -16.76 2.88 -6.05
C GLY A 353 -15.30 3.12 -5.65
N PHE A 354 -14.52 3.76 -6.53
CA PHE A 354 -13.13 4.09 -6.25
C PHE A 354 -12.99 5.11 -5.11
N ALA A 355 -13.86 6.12 -5.09
CA ALA A 355 -13.89 7.10 -4.01
C ALA A 355 -14.18 6.44 -2.66
N ALA A 356 -15.16 5.53 -2.61
CA ALA A 356 -15.49 4.79 -1.39
C ALA A 356 -14.31 3.93 -0.90
N ALA A 357 -13.63 3.21 -1.80
CA ALA A 357 -12.45 2.42 -1.47
C ALA A 357 -11.29 3.29 -0.94
N SER A 358 -11.05 4.44 -1.58
CA SER A 358 -10.03 5.43 -1.17
C SER A 358 -10.31 6.01 0.21
N LEU A 359 -11.56 6.40 0.49
CA LEU A 359 -11.96 6.89 1.82
C LEU A 359 -11.85 5.80 2.88
N GLN A 360 -12.21 4.56 2.55
CA GLN A 360 -12.02 3.42 3.46
C GLN A 360 -10.54 3.21 3.80
N TRP A 361 -9.65 3.29 2.79
CA TRP A 361 -8.20 3.25 3.00
C TRP A 361 -7.72 4.38 3.90
N ARG A 362 -8.10 5.64 3.64
CA ARG A 362 -7.69 6.80 4.46
C ARG A 362 -8.14 6.65 5.91
N ARG A 363 -9.37 6.17 6.15
CA ARG A 363 -9.88 5.89 7.51
C ARG A 363 -9.15 4.74 8.19
N ALA A 364 -8.77 3.70 7.45
CA ALA A 364 -7.98 2.60 7.98
C ALA A 364 -6.58 3.08 8.38
N HIS A 365 -5.92 3.87 7.52
CA HIS A 365 -4.61 4.46 7.78
C HIS A 365 -4.64 5.42 8.98
N HIS A 366 -5.64 6.31 9.07
CA HIS A 366 -5.82 7.19 10.23
C HIS A 366 -5.94 6.38 11.54
N ARG A 367 -6.70 5.28 11.55
CA ARG A 367 -6.81 4.40 12.74
C ARG A 367 -5.48 3.75 13.12
N LEU A 368 -4.64 3.40 12.15
CA LEU A 368 -3.27 2.93 12.42
C LEU A 368 -2.44 4.03 13.05
N ALA A 369 -2.48 5.24 12.49
CA ALA A 369 -1.74 6.38 13.02
C ALA A 369 -2.14 6.68 14.47
N VAL A 370 -3.44 6.70 14.80
CA VAL A 370 -3.92 6.86 16.19
C VAL A 370 -3.36 5.77 17.11
N ARG A 371 -3.35 4.50 16.66
CA ARG A 371 -2.83 3.37 17.44
C ARG A 371 -1.33 3.48 17.73
N TYR A 372 -0.55 3.95 16.77
CA TYR A 372 0.92 3.92 16.83
C TYR A 372 1.56 5.24 17.22
N LEU A 373 0.89 6.37 17.02
CA LEU A 373 1.39 7.70 17.36
C LEU A 373 0.71 8.29 18.59
N GLY A 374 -0.53 7.88 18.92
CA GLY A 374 -1.34 8.62 19.89
C GLY A 374 -1.47 10.08 19.46
N ASP A 375 -1.07 11.02 20.32
CA ASP A 375 -1.07 12.46 20.02
C ASP A 375 0.28 12.98 19.49
N GLN A 376 1.24 12.08 19.22
CA GLN A 376 2.58 12.48 18.76
C GLN A 376 2.57 12.93 17.29
N ARG A 377 3.45 13.90 16.98
CA ARG A 377 3.73 14.35 15.61
C ARG A 377 4.29 13.20 14.76
N GLY A 378 4.04 13.28 13.46
CA GLY A 378 4.61 12.35 12.47
C GLY A 378 6.05 12.73 12.11
N THR A 379 6.85 11.74 11.70
CA THR A 379 8.27 11.89 11.32
C THR A 379 8.52 12.75 10.07
N GLY A 380 7.48 13.03 9.28
CA GLY A 380 7.52 13.92 8.12
C GLY A 380 7.02 15.33 8.42
N ASP A 381 7.26 15.80 9.65
CA ASP A 381 6.87 17.12 10.16
C ASP A 381 5.39 17.47 9.97
N THR A 382 4.51 16.56 10.39
CA THR A 382 3.05 16.80 10.44
C THR A 382 2.53 16.70 11.85
N ALA A 383 1.33 17.25 12.07
CA ALA A 383 0.55 17.06 13.30
C ALA A 383 0.06 15.61 13.53
N GLY A 384 0.63 14.61 12.83
CA GLY A 384 0.34 13.20 13.06
C GLY A 384 -1.13 12.86 12.74
N PRO A 385 -1.86 12.21 13.66
CA PRO A 385 -3.25 11.82 13.44
C PRO A 385 -4.20 12.98 13.14
N GLU A 386 -4.00 14.18 13.69
CA GLU A 386 -4.85 15.33 13.41
C GLU A 386 -4.77 15.75 11.94
N TYR A 387 -3.56 15.79 11.38
CA TYR A 387 -3.36 16.05 9.96
C TYR A 387 -4.07 14.98 9.11
N LEU A 388 -3.92 13.70 9.47
CA LEU A 388 -4.60 12.60 8.77
C LEU A 388 -6.12 12.68 8.88
N ARG A 389 -6.66 13.13 10.01
CA ARG A 389 -8.09 13.38 10.21
C ARG A 389 -8.59 14.44 9.24
N ALA A 390 -7.90 15.58 9.17
CA ALA A 390 -8.23 16.67 8.26
C ALA A 390 -8.20 16.20 6.79
N VAL A 391 -7.13 15.52 6.36
CA VAL A 391 -7.00 15.09 4.96
C VAL A 391 -7.91 13.90 4.61
N SER A 392 -8.36 13.12 5.60
CA SER A 392 -9.27 11.99 5.36
C SER A 392 -10.66 12.42 4.90
N GLY A 393 -11.07 13.65 5.21
CA GLY A 393 -12.35 14.22 4.80
C GLY A 393 -12.33 14.86 3.41
N ILE A 394 -11.14 15.04 2.81
CA ILE A 394 -11.02 15.66 1.49
C ILE A 394 -11.72 14.79 0.43
N PRO A 395 -12.67 15.33 -0.37
CA PRO A 395 -13.30 14.59 -1.44
C PRO A 395 -12.28 14.02 -2.44
N VAL A 396 -12.56 12.81 -2.94
CA VAL A 396 -11.71 12.17 -3.97
C VAL A 396 -11.98 12.80 -5.35
N PHE A 397 -13.25 13.14 -5.61
CA PHE A 397 -13.74 13.81 -6.82
C PHE A 397 -14.67 14.96 -6.41
N HIS A 398 -14.73 16.06 -7.15
CA HIS A 398 -15.65 17.18 -6.91
C HIS A 398 -16.94 17.05 -7.71
N HIS A 399 -16.86 16.52 -8.93
CA HIS A 399 -17.97 16.50 -9.89
C HIS A 399 -18.82 15.23 -9.81
N LEU A 400 -18.56 14.34 -8.84
CA LEU A 400 -19.43 13.20 -8.59
C LEU A 400 -20.81 13.70 -8.13
N PRO A 401 -21.91 13.28 -8.80
CA PRO A 401 -23.25 13.56 -8.32
C PRO A 401 -23.40 13.03 -6.89
N ALA A 402 -24.06 13.81 -6.02
CA ALA A 402 -24.40 13.33 -4.69
C ALA A 402 -25.14 11.98 -4.83
N PRO A 403 -24.81 10.96 -4.01
CA PRO A 403 -25.53 9.70 -4.07
C PRO A 403 -27.00 10.01 -3.92
N ALA A 404 -27.81 9.59 -4.90
CA ALA A 404 -29.26 9.78 -4.85
C ALA A 404 -29.71 9.26 -3.49
N ARG A 405 -30.09 10.17 -2.58
CA ARG A 405 -30.84 9.82 -1.39
C ARG A 405 -31.99 9.01 -1.94
N ALA A 406 -32.00 7.70 -1.66
CA ALA A 406 -33.11 6.85 -2.03
C ALA A 406 -34.38 7.62 -1.69
N LEU A 407 -35.23 7.85 -2.69
CA LEU A 407 -36.52 8.51 -2.58
C LEU A 407 -37.33 7.79 -1.49
N ARG A 408 -37.07 8.12 -0.24
CA ARG A 408 -37.93 7.88 0.91
C ARG A 408 -38.96 9.00 0.88
N ASP A 409 -39.85 8.90 -0.10
CA ASP A 409 -41.24 9.35 -0.01
C ASP A 409 -41.98 8.95 -1.29
N GLY A 410 -41.92 7.66 -1.62
CA GLY A 410 -42.90 7.01 -2.46
C GLY A 410 -44.12 6.57 -1.65
N ARG A 411 -44.75 7.49 -0.90
CA ARG A 411 -46.14 7.27 -0.45
C ARG A 411 -47.01 7.33 -1.70
N THR A 412 -47.25 6.18 -2.32
CA THR A 412 -48.35 5.96 -3.24
C THR A 412 -49.66 6.35 -2.53
N ARG A 413 -50.16 7.55 -2.84
CA ARG A 413 -51.55 7.92 -2.58
C ARG A 413 -52.44 6.89 -3.27
N ARG A 414 -53.04 5.97 -2.51
CA ARG A 414 -54.20 5.18 -2.98
C ARG A 414 -55.36 6.15 -3.21
N PRO A 415 -56.13 6.02 -4.30
CA PRO A 415 -57.31 6.85 -4.50
C PRO A 415 -58.40 6.45 -3.48
N ALA A 416 -59.08 7.46 -2.96
CA ALA A 416 -60.17 7.32 -1.99
C ALA A 416 -61.30 6.45 -2.57
N ARG A 417 -61.66 5.37 -1.85
CA ARG A 417 -62.90 4.64 -2.09
C ARG A 417 -64.03 5.29 -1.30
N SER A 418 -65.06 5.69 -2.03
CA SER A 418 -66.32 6.23 -1.56
C SER A 418 -67.08 5.26 -0.66
N HIS A 419 -67.71 5.83 0.37
CA HIS A 419 -68.60 5.16 1.32
C HIS A 419 -69.88 4.62 0.65
N ARG A 420 -70.33 3.44 1.09
CA ARG A 420 -71.75 3.11 1.26
C ARG A 420 -71.96 2.29 2.56
N PRO A 421 -73.09 2.46 3.27
CA PRO A 421 -73.30 1.92 4.61
C PRO A 421 -74.16 0.64 4.62
N GLY A 422 -74.03 -0.17 5.68
CA GLY A 422 -75.14 -0.98 6.19
C GLY A 422 -74.82 -2.45 6.52
N ALA A 423 -75.35 -2.87 7.69
CA ALA A 423 -75.55 -4.23 8.24
C ALA A 423 -74.48 -4.68 9.27
N ALA A 424 -74.69 -4.43 10.57
CA ALA A 424 -75.55 -5.15 11.53
C ALA A 424 -74.89 -6.44 12.06
N TRP A 425 -74.53 -6.43 13.35
CA TRP A 425 -73.98 -7.54 14.12
C TRP A 425 -74.98 -7.88 15.24
N PRO A 426 -75.28 -9.16 15.54
CA PRO A 426 -76.04 -9.53 16.73
C PRO A 426 -75.13 -9.94 17.92
N PRO A 427 -75.65 -9.97 19.16
CA PRO A 427 -74.82 -9.81 20.36
C PRO A 427 -74.53 -11.10 21.14
N THR A 428 -73.38 -11.06 21.83
CA THR A 428 -73.02 -11.60 23.17
C THR A 428 -73.46 -13.01 23.60
N GLU A 429 -72.48 -13.79 24.08
CA GLU A 429 -72.70 -14.65 25.25
C GLU A 429 -71.45 -14.75 26.16
N LYS A 430 -71.71 -14.77 27.47
CA LYS A 430 -70.79 -14.68 28.61
C LYS A 430 -70.42 -16.07 29.15
N ARG A 431 -69.20 -16.22 29.69
CA ARG A 431 -68.83 -16.98 30.93
C ARG A 431 -67.32 -16.76 31.19
N ARG A 432 -66.87 -16.10 32.28
CA ARG A 432 -66.68 -16.60 33.67
C ARG A 432 -65.94 -17.96 33.69
N ASP A 433 -64.75 -18.16 34.28
CA ASP A 433 -64.18 -17.66 35.54
C ASP A 433 -62.62 -17.74 35.58
N ARG A 434 -62.00 -16.92 36.44
CA ARG A 434 -60.64 -17.03 37.05
C ARG A 434 -60.72 -17.98 38.27
N PRO A 435 -59.63 -18.51 38.92
CA PRO A 435 -58.40 -17.80 39.30
C PRO A 435 -57.08 -18.65 39.29
N ALA A 436 -55.90 -18.01 39.16
CA ALA A 436 -54.86 -17.75 40.17
C ALA A 436 -54.04 -18.95 40.71
N ASN A 437 -52.71 -18.84 40.56
CA ASN A 437 -51.58 -19.28 41.41
C ASN A 437 -50.52 -20.05 40.61
N ALA A 438 -49.24 -20.11 40.98
CA ALA A 438 -48.30 -19.27 41.71
C ALA A 438 -46.95 -20.01 41.56
N HIS A 439 -45.84 -19.25 41.49
CA HIS A 439 -44.45 -19.63 41.79
C HIS A 439 -43.86 -21.00 41.35
N ALA A 440 -42.85 -20.93 40.48
CA ALA A 440 -41.47 -21.33 40.78
C ALA A 440 -40.51 -20.71 39.76
#